data_AF-A0A6A4VHE5-F1
#
_entry.id   AF-A0A6A4VHE5-F1
#
_cell.length_a   1.000
_cell.length_b   1.000
_cell.length_c   1.000
_cell.angle_alpha   90.00
_cell.angle_beta   90.00
_cell.angle_gamma   90.00
#
_symmetry.space_group_name_H-M   'P 1'
#
loop_
_entity.id
_entity.type
_entity.pdbx_description
1 polymer ?
#
loop_
_entity_poly.entity_id
_entity_poly.type
_entity_poly.pdbx_seq_one_letter_code
_entity_poly.pdbx_strand_id
1 'polypeptide(L)'
;MVLLTAGTGRSRRRGSGGCGGYGGHELSALPEDSGRGVAPRSPLADDAGSVVSRWSDFVSDDEEYMTAEEGGSVGPPPTVALRRRLCELGDDPGPVTSSTVELYRRRLARLEARTAHFSPELDAALAGAAPPPAPALEGDAFGPTGAAVTRRSCFNYLLLDPRVTGRRPAGAQLSLAAFAAAVFYVGKGQQSRPLCHLREAAEAGPAGSAKVAHIRAIWRTGAGVAVLSVFHHRPNAEALTREAAMIDALGLRNLTNVRRGDYYGAAKAWPAERRRRLGVALLHRAWRIYGAEGETQLRPEDLGR
;
A
#
# COMPACT_ATOMS: atom_id res chain seq x y z
N MET A 1 28.25 20.42 48.64
CA MET A 1 29.14 21.55 48.94
C MET A 1 30.55 21.01 49.15
N VAL A 2 31.30 20.85 48.06
CA VAL A 2 32.75 20.60 48.04
C VAL A 2 33.28 21.35 46.81
N LEU A 3 34.32 22.14 47.03
CA LEU A 3 34.92 23.08 46.10
C LEU A 3 35.72 22.41 44.96
N LEU A 4 35.63 23.05 43.79
CA LEU A 4 36.69 23.44 42.84
C LEU A 4 37.96 22.58 42.71
N THR A 5 38.33 22.22 41.48
CA THR A 5 39.46 22.87 40.78
C THR A 5 39.60 22.42 39.32
N ALA A 6 40.13 23.35 38.51
CA ALA A 6 40.24 23.32 37.06
C ALA A 6 41.46 22.53 36.56
N GLY A 7 41.41 22.11 35.29
CA GLY A 7 42.55 21.58 34.56
C GLY A 7 42.38 21.77 33.05
N THR A 8 42.92 22.87 32.53
CA THR A 8 43.10 23.16 31.11
C THR A 8 44.23 22.33 30.51
N GLY A 9 44.08 21.82 29.28
CA GLY A 9 45.17 21.17 28.55
C GLY A 9 44.86 20.97 27.06
N ARG A 10 45.29 21.93 26.24
CA ARG A 10 45.25 21.90 24.77
C ARG A 10 46.64 21.49 24.28
N SER A 11 46.77 20.60 23.28
CA SER A 11 47.67 20.73 22.10
C SER A 11 48.12 19.39 21.46
N ARG A 12 47.71 19.22 20.19
CA ARG A 12 48.42 18.75 18.97
C ARG A 12 49.60 17.76 19.03
N ARG A 13 49.54 16.75 18.12
CA ARG A 13 50.53 16.30 17.10
C ARG A 13 49.82 15.20 16.25
N ARG A 14 49.63 15.27 14.92
CA ARG A 14 50.50 15.19 13.71
C ARG A 14 51.35 13.91 13.55
N GLY A 15 51.10 13.22 12.43
CA GLY A 15 51.92 12.20 11.73
C GLY A 15 50.97 11.28 10.93
N SER A 16 50.82 11.21 9.60
CA SER A 16 51.63 11.29 8.37
C SER A 16 52.49 10.06 8.03
N GLY A 17 52.21 9.46 6.86
CA GLY A 17 53.00 8.45 6.11
C GLY A 17 52.23 7.13 5.94
N GLY A 18 52.09 6.46 4.79
CA GLY A 18 52.62 6.55 3.41
C GLY A 18 52.43 5.13 2.80
N CYS A 19 51.74 4.99 1.65
CA CYS A 19 52.27 4.65 0.31
C CYS A 19 52.70 3.17 0.04
N GLY A 20 52.22 2.62 -1.09
CA GLY A 20 52.78 1.48 -1.87
C GLY A 20 51.98 0.16 -1.78
N GLY A 21 51.65 -0.57 -2.84
CA GLY A 21 52.08 -0.55 -4.24
C GLY A 21 51.30 -1.54 -5.14
N TYR A 22 51.62 -1.47 -6.43
CA TYR A 22 51.01 -2.10 -7.62
C TYR A 22 51.30 -3.60 -7.82
N GLY A 23 50.49 -4.25 -8.68
CA GLY A 23 50.99 -5.24 -9.65
C GLY A 23 50.05 -6.42 -9.98
N GLY A 24 49.73 -6.62 -11.27
CA GLY A 24 49.32 -7.93 -11.82
C GLY A 24 48.26 -7.92 -12.93
N HIS A 25 48.68 -7.80 -14.19
CA HIS A 25 47.92 -8.16 -15.41
C HIS A 25 48.07 -9.67 -15.67
N GLU A 26 47.03 -10.35 -16.20
CA GLU A 26 47.23 -11.36 -17.27
C GLU A 26 45.94 -11.63 -18.08
N LEU A 27 46.15 -11.86 -19.37
CA LEU A 27 45.21 -12.07 -20.48
C LEU A 27 45.13 -13.57 -20.86
N SER A 28 44.23 -13.87 -21.81
CA SER A 28 44.08 -15.13 -22.59
C SER A 28 43.13 -16.18 -21.97
N ALA A 29 42.31 -16.95 -22.69
CA ALA A 29 41.90 -17.00 -24.10
C ALA A 29 40.60 -17.85 -24.19
N LEU A 30 39.82 -17.66 -25.26
CA LEU A 30 38.79 -18.60 -25.72
C LEU A 30 39.44 -19.84 -26.38
N PRO A 31 38.71 -20.95 -26.58
CA PRO A 31 38.15 -21.14 -27.91
C PRO A 31 36.73 -21.71 -28.00
N GLU A 32 36.22 -21.53 -29.21
CA GLU A 32 35.02 -21.98 -29.90
C GLU A 32 34.80 -23.51 -29.90
N ASP A 33 33.55 -23.98 -30.03
CA ASP A 33 32.99 -24.44 -31.31
C ASP A 33 31.72 -25.34 -31.16
N SER A 34 30.79 -25.17 -32.11
CA SER A 34 29.79 -26.11 -32.63
C SER A 34 28.66 -26.61 -31.69
N GLY A 35 27.39 -26.67 -32.07
CA GLY A 35 26.71 -26.44 -33.34
C GLY A 35 25.31 -27.08 -33.29
N ARG A 36 24.48 -26.75 -34.29
CA ARG A 36 23.23 -27.41 -34.73
C ARG A 36 21.94 -27.01 -34.02
N GLY A 37 21.24 -26.08 -34.67
CA GLY A 37 19.79 -25.97 -34.55
C GLY A 37 19.06 -27.04 -35.36
N VAL A 38 17.83 -27.36 -34.95
CA VAL A 38 16.76 -27.88 -35.79
C VAL A 38 15.41 -27.46 -35.19
N ALA A 39 14.63 -26.72 -35.96
CA ALA A 39 13.17 -26.73 -35.93
C ALA A 39 12.71 -26.77 -37.41
N PRO A 40 11.44 -27.07 -37.75
CA PRO A 40 10.35 -27.69 -36.98
C PRO A 40 9.78 -28.93 -37.70
N ARG A 41 9.00 -29.78 -37.00
CA ARG A 41 8.10 -30.75 -37.65
C ARG A 41 6.82 -30.97 -36.84
N SER A 42 5.70 -30.47 -37.37
CA SER A 42 4.40 -31.16 -37.39
C SER A 42 4.41 -32.15 -38.58
N PRO A 43 3.47 -33.11 -38.77
CA PRO A 43 2.11 -33.21 -38.21
C PRO A 43 1.70 -34.61 -37.72
N LEU A 44 0.58 -34.70 -36.99
CA LEU A 44 -0.58 -35.54 -37.34
C LEU A 44 -1.64 -35.42 -36.25
N ALA A 45 -2.87 -35.24 -36.71
CA ALA A 45 -4.09 -35.24 -35.93
C ALA A 45 -4.39 -36.64 -35.41
N ASP A 46 -5.02 -36.71 -34.24
CA ASP A 46 -6.21 -37.56 -34.06
C ASP A 46 -7.09 -36.98 -32.94
N ASP A 47 -8.38 -37.17 -33.20
CA ASP A 47 -9.59 -36.64 -32.60
C ASP A 47 -9.90 -37.21 -31.21
N ALA A 48 -10.49 -36.38 -30.32
CA ALA A 48 -11.61 -36.73 -29.44
C ALA A 48 -11.89 -35.62 -28.40
N GLY A 49 -12.93 -34.84 -28.68
CA GLY A 49 -13.96 -34.47 -27.70
C GLY A 49 -13.58 -33.65 -26.46
N SER A 50 -13.77 -32.33 -26.53
CA SER A 50 -14.48 -31.55 -25.50
C SER A 50 -14.60 -30.11 -25.98
N VAL A 51 -15.75 -29.76 -26.55
CA VAL A 51 -16.10 -28.37 -26.82
C VAL A 51 -16.34 -27.70 -25.47
N VAL A 52 -15.33 -26.98 -24.96
CA VAL A 52 -15.54 -26.04 -23.87
C VAL A 52 -16.21 -24.82 -24.48
N SER A 53 -17.54 -24.84 -24.52
CA SER A 53 -18.37 -23.75 -25.02
C SER A 53 -18.04 -22.46 -24.27
N ARG A 54 -17.82 -21.38 -25.00
CA ARG A 54 -17.56 -20.06 -24.44
C ARG A 54 -18.91 -19.52 -23.95
N TRP A 55 -18.97 -18.93 -22.75
CA TRP A 55 -20.22 -18.38 -22.21
C TRP A 55 -20.82 -17.27 -23.09
N SER A 56 -20.02 -16.67 -23.99
CA SER A 56 -20.49 -15.77 -25.04
C SER A 56 -21.49 -16.40 -26.01
N ASP A 57 -21.53 -17.73 -26.08
CA ASP A 57 -22.29 -18.48 -27.09
C ASP A 57 -23.72 -18.83 -26.61
N PHE A 58 -24.10 -18.40 -25.39
CA PHE A 58 -25.40 -18.70 -24.76
C PHE A 58 -26.24 -17.47 -24.43
N VAL A 59 -25.82 -16.27 -24.82
CA VAL A 59 -26.63 -15.05 -24.64
C VAL A 59 -27.53 -14.91 -25.86
N SER A 60 -28.68 -15.59 -25.82
CA SER A 60 -29.83 -15.25 -26.67
C SER A 60 -30.42 -13.93 -26.19
N ASP A 61 -30.80 -13.10 -27.15
CA ASP A 61 -31.19 -11.69 -27.06
C ASP A 61 -32.55 -11.44 -26.37
N ASP A 62 -32.94 -12.23 -25.37
CA ASP A 62 -34.28 -12.15 -24.75
C ASP A 62 -34.21 -12.10 -23.22
N GLU A 63 -33.98 -10.91 -22.66
CA GLU A 63 -34.58 -10.52 -21.38
C GLU A 63 -35.18 -9.12 -21.51
N GLU A 64 -36.33 -9.10 -22.17
CA GLU A 64 -37.28 -7.99 -22.20
C GLU A 64 -37.86 -7.79 -20.79
N TYR A 65 -37.53 -6.66 -20.15
CA TYR A 65 -38.26 -6.12 -19.01
C TYR A 65 -38.67 -4.67 -19.31
N MET A 66 -39.86 -4.53 -19.90
CA MET A 66 -40.71 -3.33 -19.89
C MET A 66 -41.29 -3.18 -18.48
N THR A 67 -41.45 -2.04 -17.78
CA THR A 67 -41.41 -0.58 -17.99
C THR A 67 -41.19 0.05 -16.58
N ALA A 68 -40.70 1.28 -16.40
CA ALA A 68 -41.45 2.54 -16.54
C ALA A 68 -40.51 3.75 -16.59
N GLU A 69 -40.90 4.73 -17.39
CA GLU A 69 -40.26 6.03 -17.52
C GLU A 69 -40.41 6.88 -16.24
N GLU A 70 -39.31 7.47 -15.78
CA GLU A 70 -39.27 8.88 -15.39
C GLU A 70 -37.80 9.37 -15.42
N GLY A 71 -37.60 10.54 -16.03
CA GLY A 71 -36.31 11.06 -16.45
C GLY A 71 -35.26 11.17 -15.33
N GLY A 72 -34.26 10.30 -15.42
CA GLY A 72 -32.99 10.42 -14.74
C GLY A 72 -32.03 9.45 -15.39
N SER A 73 -30.80 9.87 -15.67
CA SER A 73 -29.73 8.99 -16.14
C SER A 73 -29.42 7.95 -15.05
N VAL A 74 -30.22 6.89 -14.94
CA VAL A 74 -29.98 5.77 -14.03
C VAL A 74 -28.89 4.94 -14.66
N GLY A 75 -27.69 5.00 -14.07
CA GLY A 75 -26.56 4.18 -14.50
C GLY A 75 -26.89 2.67 -14.49
N PRO A 76 -26.04 1.83 -15.09
CA PRO A 76 -26.31 0.41 -15.21
C PRO A 76 -26.54 -0.24 -13.84
N PRO A 77 -27.35 -1.32 -13.75
CA PRO A 77 -27.60 -2.04 -12.52
C PRO A 77 -26.28 -2.41 -11.81
N PRO A 78 -26.20 -2.42 -10.46
CA PRO A 78 -24.96 -2.64 -9.73
C PRO A 78 -24.24 -3.95 -10.07
N THR A 79 -24.98 -4.98 -10.47
CA THR A 79 -24.47 -6.29 -10.91
C THR A 79 -23.82 -6.20 -12.29
N VAL A 80 -24.43 -5.46 -13.22
CA VAL A 80 -23.91 -5.18 -14.57
C VAL A 80 -22.64 -4.33 -14.49
N ALA A 81 -22.64 -3.31 -13.65
CA ALA A 81 -21.46 -2.47 -13.42
C ALA A 81 -20.28 -3.27 -12.84
N LEU A 82 -20.54 -4.15 -11.86
CA LEU A 82 -19.54 -5.04 -11.28
C LEU A 82 -18.95 -6.00 -12.32
N ARG A 83 -19.81 -6.63 -13.14
CA ARG A 83 -19.38 -7.54 -14.20
C ARG A 83 -18.49 -6.81 -15.22
N ARG A 84 -18.93 -5.64 -15.69
CA ARG A 84 -18.18 -4.81 -16.64
C ARG A 84 -16.79 -4.48 -16.10
N ARG A 85 -16.70 -4.06 -14.84
CA ARG A 85 -15.42 -3.67 -14.23
C ARG A 85 -14.44 -4.85 -14.13
N LEU A 86 -14.94 -6.05 -13.83
CA LEU A 86 -14.16 -7.28 -13.85
C LEU A 86 -13.61 -7.58 -15.25
N CYS A 87 -14.45 -7.44 -16.29
CA CYS A 87 -14.02 -7.61 -17.68
C CYS A 87 -12.97 -6.58 -18.14
N GLU A 88 -13.12 -5.31 -17.74
CA GLU A 88 -12.13 -4.25 -18.03
C GLU A 88 -10.74 -4.58 -17.47
N LEU A 89 -10.68 -5.34 -16.37
CA LEU A 89 -9.43 -5.78 -15.74
C LEU A 89 -8.94 -7.15 -16.25
N GLY A 90 -9.54 -7.65 -17.34
CA GLY A 90 -9.13 -8.90 -18.00
C GLY A 90 -9.67 -10.17 -17.37
N ASP A 91 -10.72 -10.07 -16.54
CA ASP A 91 -11.41 -11.23 -15.95
C ASP A 91 -12.61 -11.66 -16.78
N ASP A 92 -12.99 -12.94 -16.70
CA ASP A 92 -14.19 -13.48 -17.36
C ASP A 92 -15.18 -14.01 -16.31
N PRO A 93 -15.95 -13.12 -15.65
CA PRO A 93 -16.97 -13.51 -14.69
C PRO A 93 -18.20 -14.11 -15.39
N GLY A 94 -18.69 -15.23 -14.83
CA GLY A 94 -20.02 -15.76 -15.13
C GLY A 94 -21.14 -14.83 -14.63
N PRO A 95 -22.40 -15.31 -14.58
CA PRO A 95 -23.55 -14.49 -14.19
C PRO A 95 -23.35 -13.88 -12.79
N VAL A 96 -23.45 -12.55 -12.70
CA VAL A 96 -23.37 -11.83 -11.42
C VAL A 96 -24.78 -11.74 -10.85
N THR A 97 -25.14 -12.76 -10.07
CA THR A 97 -26.41 -12.86 -9.36
C THR A 97 -26.29 -12.31 -7.93
N SER A 98 -27.41 -12.15 -7.24
CA SER A 98 -27.45 -11.76 -5.81
C SER A 98 -26.62 -12.70 -4.92
N SER A 99 -26.56 -14.00 -5.24
CA SER A 99 -25.79 -15.00 -4.49
C SER A 99 -24.28 -14.98 -4.76
N THR A 100 -23.85 -14.46 -5.92
CA THR A 100 -22.44 -14.45 -6.34
C THR A 100 -21.79 -13.07 -6.29
N VAL A 101 -22.59 -12.00 -6.08
CA VAL A 101 -22.13 -10.61 -6.10
C VAL A 101 -20.98 -10.33 -5.12
N GLU A 102 -21.02 -10.92 -3.92
CA GLU A 102 -19.99 -10.69 -2.89
C GLU A 102 -18.66 -11.38 -3.25
N LEU A 103 -18.73 -12.56 -3.87
CA LEU A 103 -17.56 -13.26 -4.39
C LEU A 103 -16.90 -12.44 -5.51
N TYR A 104 -17.71 -11.93 -6.44
CA TYR A 104 -17.23 -11.10 -7.54
C TYR A 104 -16.68 -9.75 -7.07
N ARG A 105 -17.23 -9.14 -6.02
CA ARG A 105 -16.64 -7.93 -5.40
C ARG A 105 -15.27 -8.21 -4.80
N ARG A 106 -15.09 -9.33 -4.11
CA ARG A 106 -13.78 -9.74 -3.57
C ARG A 106 -12.78 -10.05 -4.68
N ARG A 107 -13.24 -10.66 -5.77
CA ARG A 107 -12.43 -10.94 -6.96
C ARG A 107 -12.00 -9.64 -7.65
N LEU A 108 -12.93 -8.69 -7.79
CA LEU A 108 -12.65 -7.36 -8.33
C LEU A 108 -11.60 -6.64 -7.49
N ALA A 109 -11.78 -6.61 -6.17
CA ALA A 109 -10.80 -5.98 -5.28
C ALA A 109 -9.39 -6.58 -5.42
N ARG A 110 -9.27 -7.90 -5.66
CA ARG A 110 -7.96 -8.54 -5.93
C ARG A 110 -7.37 -8.12 -7.27
N LEU A 111 -8.20 -8.00 -8.32
CA LEU A 111 -7.74 -7.59 -9.65
C LEU A 111 -7.36 -6.11 -9.66
N GLU A 112 -8.16 -5.26 -9.01
CA GLU A 112 -7.84 -3.86 -8.82
C GLU A 112 -6.55 -3.69 -7.99
N ALA A 113 -6.35 -4.54 -6.97
CA ALA A 113 -5.09 -4.61 -6.23
C ALA A 113 -3.90 -5.06 -7.08
N ARG A 114 -4.10 -5.88 -8.12
CA ARG A 114 -3.05 -6.25 -9.09
C ARG A 114 -2.75 -5.12 -10.08
N THR A 115 -3.74 -4.27 -10.37
CA THR A 115 -3.55 -3.03 -11.13
C THR A 115 -3.18 -1.82 -10.27
N ALA A 116 -3.10 -1.99 -8.95
CA ALA A 116 -2.72 -0.94 -8.04
C ALA A 116 -1.30 -0.54 -8.37
N HIS A 117 -1.16 0.66 -8.91
CA HIS A 117 0.12 1.11 -9.39
C HIS A 117 0.90 1.74 -8.24
N PHE A 118 1.47 0.87 -7.42
CA PHE A 118 2.37 1.24 -6.34
C PHE A 118 3.69 1.81 -6.88
N SER A 119 4.60 2.20 -5.99
CA SER A 119 5.95 2.51 -6.44
C SER A 119 6.70 1.25 -6.88
N PRO A 120 7.68 1.37 -7.79
CA PRO A 120 8.50 0.22 -8.20
C PRO A 120 9.16 -0.50 -7.02
N GLU A 121 9.54 0.24 -5.98
CA GLU A 121 10.16 -0.32 -4.79
C GLU A 121 9.16 -1.09 -3.91
N LEU A 122 7.90 -0.65 -3.87
CA LEU A 122 6.85 -1.40 -3.20
C LEU A 122 6.50 -2.64 -4.02
N ASP A 123 6.33 -2.53 -5.34
CA ASP A 123 6.07 -3.68 -6.22
C ASP A 123 7.14 -4.76 -6.10
N ALA A 124 8.42 -4.37 -6.05
CA ALA A 124 9.52 -5.32 -5.80
C ALA A 124 9.37 -6.03 -4.44
N ALA A 125 9.03 -5.30 -3.38
CA ALA A 125 8.80 -5.89 -2.06
C ALA A 125 7.55 -6.81 -2.04
N LEU A 126 6.50 -6.46 -2.78
CA LEU A 126 5.30 -7.29 -2.95
C LEU A 126 5.61 -8.58 -3.73
N ALA A 127 6.55 -8.52 -4.67
CA ALA A 127 7.07 -9.68 -5.40
C ALA A 127 8.06 -10.54 -4.59
N GLY A 128 8.34 -10.18 -3.32
CA GLY A 128 9.17 -10.97 -2.41
C GLY A 128 10.60 -10.46 -2.25
N ALA A 129 10.97 -9.32 -2.84
CA ALA A 129 12.27 -8.70 -2.54
C ALA A 129 12.34 -8.30 -1.07
N ALA A 130 13.54 -8.43 -0.47
CA ALA A 130 13.74 -8.03 0.92
C ALA A 130 13.41 -6.53 1.10
N PRO A 131 12.66 -6.16 2.15
CA PRO A 131 12.33 -4.76 2.40
C PRO A 131 13.62 -3.97 2.70
N PRO A 132 13.67 -2.67 2.36
CA PRO A 132 14.82 -1.83 2.71
C PRO A 132 15.06 -1.82 4.23
N PRO A 133 16.33 -1.75 4.68
CA PRO A 133 16.65 -1.77 6.10
C PRO A 133 16.14 -0.51 6.80
N ALA A 134 15.01 -0.65 7.51
CA ALA A 134 14.33 0.46 8.19
C ALA A 134 15.24 1.25 9.15
N PRO A 135 16.05 0.62 10.03
CA PRO A 135 16.87 1.38 10.98
C PRO A 135 17.89 2.32 10.33
N ALA A 136 18.50 1.91 9.21
CA ALA A 136 19.46 2.74 8.49
C ALA A 136 18.76 3.94 7.85
N LEU A 137 17.66 3.71 7.12
CA LEU A 137 16.90 4.79 6.49
C LEU A 137 16.28 5.75 7.51
N GLU A 138 15.76 5.24 8.62
CA GLU A 138 15.25 6.08 9.71
C GLU A 138 16.38 6.86 10.39
N GLY A 139 17.55 6.25 10.59
CA GLY A 139 18.72 6.92 11.14
C GLY A 139 19.23 8.05 10.26
N ASP A 140 19.24 7.85 8.93
CA ASP A 140 19.63 8.89 7.98
C ASP A 140 18.58 10.01 7.88
N ALA A 141 17.29 9.67 7.97
CA ALA A 141 16.19 10.63 7.83
C ALA A 141 15.97 11.47 9.09
N PHE A 142 16.10 10.83 10.26
CA PHE A 142 15.67 11.34 11.56
C PHE A 142 16.79 11.29 12.61
N GLY A 143 18.04 11.09 12.19
CA GLY A 143 19.21 11.09 13.05
C GLY A 143 19.29 12.35 13.92
N PRO A 144 20.09 12.33 14.99
CA PRO A 144 20.11 13.38 15.99
C PRO A 144 20.54 14.74 15.38
N THR A 145 19.57 15.51 14.90
CA THR A 145 19.74 16.93 14.60
C THR A 145 19.88 17.66 15.92
N GLY A 146 20.97 18.40 16.10
CA GLY A 146 21.34 19.09 17.34
C GLY A 146 20.14 19.62 18.13
N ALA A 147 19.87 18.96 19.25
CA ALA A 147 19.22 19.43 20.48
C ALA A 147 18.18 20.57 20.38
N ALA A 148 17.15 20.45 19.54
CA ALA A 148 15.89 21.13 19.80
C ALA A 148 14.96 20.17 20.56
N VAL A 149 14.52 20.56 21.77
CA VAL A 149 13.49 19.81 22.53
C VAL A 149 12.15 19.97 21.81
N THR A 150 11.91 19.15 20.80
CA THR A 150 10.64 19.13 20.07
C THR A 150 9.63 18.26 20.82
N ARG A 151 8.40 18.75 21.02
CA ARG A 151 7.31 17.94 21.61
C ARG A 151 7.04 16.70 20.77
N ARG A 152 7.01 15.53 21.43
CA ARG A 152 6.82 14.21 20.85
C ARG A 152 5.38 13.71 21.04
N SER A 153 4.43 14.39 20.42
CA SER A 153 3.00 14.13 20.57
C SER A 153 2.31 13.65 19.30
N CYS A 154 3.07 13.39 18.23
CA CYS A 154 2.54 12.94 16.95
C CYS A 154 2.72 11.43 16.76
N PHE A 155 1.88 10.88 15.91
CA PHE A 155 1.96 9.50 15.44
C PHE A 155 1.44 9.43 13.99
N ASN A 156 1.62 8.30 13.33
CA ASN A 156 1.01 8.03 12.03
C ASN A 156 -0.16 7.07 12.21
N TYR A 157 -1.19 7.19 11.38
CA TYR A 157 -2.28 6.24 11.35
C TYR A 157 -2.67 5.92 9.92
N LEU A 158 -3.15 4.69 9.72
CA LEU A 158 -3.62 4.18 8.45
C LEU A 158 -5.08 3.76 8.63
N LEU A 159 -5.91 4.07 7.64
CA LEU A 159 -7.26 3.53 7.54
C LEU A 159 -7.25 2.43 6.49
N LEU A 160 -7.73 1.26 6.90
CA LEU A 160 -7.78 0.06 6.09
C LEU A 160 -9.23 -0.35 5.84
N ASP A 161 -9.48 -0.91 4.66
CA ASP A 161 -10.78 -1.45 4.26
C ASP A 161 -10.88 -2.95 4.59
N PRO A 162 -11.69 -3.35 5.59
CA PRO A 162 -11.80 -4.76 5.97
C PRO A 162 -12.39 -5.68 4.90
N ARG A 163 -13.05 -5.11 3.88
CA ARG A 163 -13.56 -5.86 2.73
C ARG A 163 -12.41 -6.37 1.86
N VAL A 164 -11.26 -5.69 1.87
CA VAL A 164 -10.03 -6.08 1.16
C VAL A 164 -9.15 -6.97 2.02
N THR A 165 -9.02 -6.70 3.33
CA THR A 165 -8.27 -7.58 4.25
C THR A 165 -8.92 -8.95 4.41
N GLY A 166 -10.23 -9.05 4.12
CA GLY A 166 -11.02 -10.27 4.18
C GLY A 166 -11.64 -10.55 5.54
N ARG A 167 -11.77 -9.53 6.41
CA ARG A 167 -12.33 -9.63 7.77
C ARG A 167 -11.72 -10.80 8.56
N ARG A 168 -10.39 -10.97 8.45
CA ARG A 168 -9.73 -12.19 8.91
C ARG A 168 -9.76 -12.31 10.45
N PRO A 169 -9.91 -13.53 10.99
CA PRO A 169 -9.82 -13.75 12.43
C PRO A 169 -8.42 -13.41 12.95
N ALA A 170 -8.32 -13.07 14.24
CA ALA A 170 -7.05 -12.78 14.91
C ALA A 170 -6.05 -13.93 14.71
N GLY A 171 -4.81 -13.61 14.33
CA GLY A 171 -3.74 -14.57 14.09
C GLY A 171 -3.62 -15.11 12.65
N ALA A 172 -4.60 -14.86 11.77
CA ALA A 172 -4.46 -15.21 10.36
C ALA A 172 -3.58 -14.19 9.62
N GLN A 173 -2.44 -14.66 9.09
CA GLN A 173 -1.45 -13.78 8.47
C GLN A 173 -1.99 -13.13 7.19
N LEU A 174 -2.10 -11.80 7.18
CA LEU A 174 -2.41 -11.01 5.99
C LEU A 174 -1.13 -10.87 5.17
N SER A 175 -1.18 -11.01 3.84
CA SER A 175 0.00 -10.75 3.01
C SER A 175 0.29 -9.25 2.93
N LEU A 176 1.55 -8.87 2.69
CA LEU A 176 1.91 -7.46 2.49
C LEU A 176 1.12 -6.83 1.34
N ALA A 177 0.85 -7.58 0.26
CA ALA A 177 0.06 -7.11 -0.88
C ALA A 177 -1.38 -6.81 -0.48
N ALA A 178 -2.04 -7.70 0.27
CA ALA A 178 -3.40 -7.47 0.74
C ALA A 178 -3.47 -6.32 1.76
N PHE A 179 -2.45 -6.17 2.60
CA PHE A 179 -2.31 -5.02 3.50
C PHE A 179 -2.18 -3.71 2.72
N ALA A 180 -1.24 -3.62 1.78
CA ALA A 180 -1.02 -2.42 0.97
C ALA A 180 -2.27 -2.03 0.17
N ALA A 181 -2.96 -3.00 -0.43
CA ALA A 181 -4.20 -2.78 -1.16
C ALA A 181 -5.38 -2.35 -0.27
N ALA A 182 -5.40 -2.78 1.00
CA ALA A 182 -6.46 -2.40 1.93
C ALA A 182 -6.30 -0.98 2.47
N VAL A 183 -5.09 -0.43 2.49
CA VAL A 183 -4.84 0.95 2.95
C VAL A 183 -5.43 1.94 1.96
N PHE A 184 -6.46 2.66 2.37
CA PHE A 184 -7.10 3.70 1.54
C PHE A 184 -6.81 5.12 2.04
N TYR A 185 -6.16 5.27 3.20
CA TYR A 185 -5.75 6.58 3.72
C TYR A 185 -4.55 6.45 4.65
N VAL A 186 -3.63 7.41 4.55
CA VAL A 186 -2.49 7.57 5.45
C VAL A 186 -2.53 8.97 6.04
N GLY A 187 -2.33 9.11 7.34
CA GLY A 187 -2.33 10.43 7.97
C GLY A 187 -1.38 10.55 9.15
N LYS A 188 -1.09 11.79 9.51
CA LYS A 188 -0.47 12.16 10.78
C LYS A 188 -1.54 12.52 11.81
N GLY A 189 -1.46 11.89 12.97
CA GLY A 189 -2.36 12.08 14.12
C GLY A 189 -1.72 12.92 15.23
N GLN A 190 -2.58 13.58 16.00
CA GLN A 190 -2.31 14.12 17.34
C GLN A 190 -3.57 13.85 18.17
N GLN A 191 -3.43 13.31 19.38
CA GLN A 191 -4.58 13.01 20.26
C GLN A 191 -5.65 12.14 19.54
N SER A 192 -6.94 12.50 19.65
CA SER A 192 -8.10 11.76 19.13
C SER A 192 -8.36 11.89 17.62
N ARG A 193 -7.42 12.47 16.86
CA ARG A 193 -7.61 12.82 15.44
C ARG A 193 -8.05 11.67 14.51
N PRO A 194 -7.66 10.39 14.70
CA PRO A 194 -8.19 9.29 13.88
C PRO A 194 -9.72 9.15 13.99
N LEU A 195 -10.30 9.43 15.17
CA LEU A 195 -11.74 9.37 15.42
C LEU A 195 -12.49 10.55 14.79
N CYS A 196 -11.84 11.71 14.61
CA CYS A 196 -12.46 12.88 14.00
C CYS A 196 -12.94 12.61 12.56
N HIS A 197 -12.16 11.87 11.76
CA HIS A 197 -12.57 11.51 10.39
C HIS A 197 -13.75 10.53 10.35
N LEU A 198 -13.83 9.65 11.34
CA LEU A 198 -14.96 8.72 11.45
C LEU A 198 -16.21 9.47 11.93
N ARG A 199 -16.09 10.37 12.92
CA ARG A 199 -17.21 11.21 13.36
C ARG A 199 -17.74 12.11 12.25
N GLU A 200 -16.85 12.75 11.50
CA GLU A 200 -17.23 13.51 10.29
C GLU A 200 -18.04 12.65 9.31
N ALA A 201 -17.63 11.39 9.11
CA ALA A 201 -18.37 10.49 8.24
C ALA A 201 -19.74 10.06 8.80
N ALA A 202 -19.88 9.98 10.13
CA ALA A 202 -21.15 9.68 10.80
C ALA A 202 -22.13 10.86 10.74
N GLU A 203 -21.61 12.09 10.80
CA GLU A 203 -22.43 13.32 10.90
C GLU A 203 -22.69 14.01 9.56
N ALA A 204 -21.82 13.85 8.56
CA ALA A 204 -21.92 14.64 7.32
C ALA A 204 -23.21 14.37 6.51
N GLY A 205 -23.63 15.32 5.69
CA GLY A 205 -24.70 15.10 4.69
C GLY A 205 -24.24 14.20 3.52
N PRO A 206 -25.10 13.93 2.52
CA PRO A 206 -24.79 13.05 1.39
C PRO A 206 -23.59 13.53 0.53
N ALA A 207 -23.28 14.83 0.54
CA ALA A 207 -22.07 15.39 -0.06
C ALA A 207 -20.91 15.31 0.94
N GLY A 208 -19.93 14.44 0.68
CA GLY A 208 -18.73 14.29 1.51
C GLY A 208 -17.47 14.08 0.67
N SER A 209 -16.30 14.22 1.29
CA SER A 209 -15.01 13.95 0.64
C SER A 209 -14.92 12.49 0.17
N ALA A 210 -14.03 12.18 -0.78
CA ALA A 210 -13.77 10.80 -1.23
C ALA A 210 -13.49 9.84 -0.05
N LYS A 211 -12.78 10.33 0.97
CA LYS A 211 -12.53 9.61 2.24
C LYS A 211 -13.82 9.30 2.99
N VAL A 212 -14.69 10.29 3.20
CA VAL A 212 -15.98 10.11 3.89
C VAL A 212 -16.89 9.16 3.09
N ALA A 213 -16.93 9.31 1.77
CA ALA A 213 -17.67 8.42 0.88
C ALA A 213 -17.18 6.96 0.99
N HIS A 214 -15.86 6.75 1.05
CA HIS A 214 -15.26 5.42 1.21
C HIS A 214 -15.59 4.81 2.58
N ILE A 215 -15.45 5.57 3.66
CA ILE A 215 -15.82 5.14 5.03
C ILE A 215 -17.29 4.67 5.07
N ARG A 216 -18.21 5.46 4.50
CA ARG A 216 -19.63 5.09 4.43
C ARG A 216 -19.87 3.85 3.58
N ALA A 217 -19.11 3.69 2.49
CA ALA A 217 -19.21 2.50 1.66
C ALA A 217 -18.81 1.24 2.43
N ILE A 218 -17.82 1.33 3.33
CA ILE A 218 -17.47 0.24 4.24
C ILE A 218 -18.62 -0.04 5.21
N TRP A 219 -19.12 0.98 5.90
CA TRP A 219 -20.20 0.85 6.89
C TRP A 219 -21.51 0.29 6.31
N ARG A 220 -21.87 0.66 5.08
CA ARG A 220 -23.04 0.10 4.38
C ARG A 220 -22.98 -1.42 4.17
N THR A 221 -21.80 -2.04 4.31
CA THR A 221 -21.64 -3.50 4.23
C THR A 221 -21.65 -4.20 5.61
N GLY A 222 -21.95 -3.46 6.68
CA GLY A 222 -21.90 -3.94 8.06
C GLY A 222 -20.48 -4.12 8.63
N ALA A 223 -19.43 -3.80 7.86
CA ALA A 223 -18.06 -3.73 8.36
C ALA A 223 -17.78 -2.37 9.02
N GLY A 224 -16.88 -2.33 9.99
CA GLY A 224 -16.28 -1.07 10.46
C GLY A 224 -15.03 -0.73 9.64
N VAL A 225 -14.46 0.44 9.87
CA VAL A 225 -13.15 0.84 9.30
C VAL A 225 -12.04 0.31 10.20
N ALA A 226 -11.04 -0.37 9.64
CA ALA A 226 -9.89 -0.79 10.43
C ALA A 226 -8.92 0.38 10.61
N VAL A 227 -8.61 0.72 11.86
CA VAL A 227 -7.73 1.85 12.20
C VAL A 227 -6.44 1.34 12.83
N LEU A 228 -5.32 1.53 12.13
CA LEU A 228 -4.00 1.17 12.61
C LEU A 228 -3.24 2.42 13.02
N SER A 229 -2.93 2.57 14.30
CA SER A 229 -2.06 3.66 14.79
C SER A 229 -0.64 3.13 15.00
N VAL A 230 0.35 3.80 14.42
CA VAL A 230 1.75 3.36 14.42
C VAL A 230 2.70 4.53 14.64
N PHE A 231 3.94 4.22 15.02
CA PHE A 231 5.02 5.20 15.19
C PHE A 231 4.64 6.31 16.18
N HIS A 232 4.29 5.92 17.40
CA HIS A 232 3.95 6.86 18.47
C HIS A 232 5.14 7.69 18.96
N HIS A 233 4.82 8.78 19.67
CA HIS A 233 5.79 9.67 20.33
C HIS A 233 6.82 10.28 19.39
N ARG A 234 6.37 10.75 18.22
CA ARG A 234 7.23 11.39 17.23
C ARG A 234 7.10 12.92 17.21
N PRO A 235 8.18 13.64 16.90
CA PRO A 235 8.09 15.04 16.51
C PRO A 235 7.18 15.24 15.30
N ASN A 236 6.60 16.42 15.18
CA ASN A 236 5.69 16.75 14.07
C ASN A 236 6.34 16.56 12.68
N ALA A 237 7.56 17.07 12.50
CA ALA A 237 8.29 16.99 11.24
C ALA A 237 8.60 15.53 10.82
N GLU A 238 8.94 14.69 11.81
CA GLU A 238 9.16 13.25 11.58
C GLU A 238 7.87 12.56 11.16
N ALA A 239 6.76 12.80 11.87
CA ALA A 239 5.47 12.20 11.54
C ALA A 239 4.97 12.60 10.14
N LEU A 240 5.13 13.87 9.75
CA LEU A 240 4.79 14.35 8.40
C LEU A 240 5.68 13.71 7.33
N THR A 241 6.97 13.58 7.60
CA THR A 241 7.91 12.92 6.67
C THR A 241 7.57 11.44 6.49
N ARG A 242 7.20 10.73 7.58
CA ARG A 242 6.75 9.34 7.53
C ARG A 242 5.45 9.20 6.72
N GLU A 243 4.49 10.11 6.91
CA GLU A 243 3.25 10.18 6.13
C GLU A 243 3.56 10.34 4.63
N ALA A 244 4.39 11.33 4.27
CA ALA A 244 4.79 11.58 2.90
C ALA A 244 5.45 10.35 2.24
N ALA A 245 6.39 9.71 2.96
CA ALA A 245 7.09 8.51 2.49
C ALA A 245 6.13 7.35 2.22
N MET A 246 5.19 7.07 3.13
CA MET A 246 4.20 6.01 2.93
C MET A 246 3.24 6.31 1.78
N ILE A 247 2.79 7.57 1.62
CA ILE A 247 1.96 8.00 0.47
C ILE A 247 2.71 7.82 -0.85
N ASP A 248 4.01 8.17 -0.90
CA ASP A 248 4.81 8.04 -2.11
C ASP A 248 5.07 6.58 -2.50
N ALA A 249 5.16 5.67 -1.53
CA ALA A 249 5.28 4.23 -1.79
C ALA A 249 3.96 3.60 -2.23
N LEU A 250 2.83 3.94 -1.58
CA LEU A 250 1.50 3.44 -1.94
C LEU A 250 0.97 4.07 -3.24
N GLY A 251 1.40 5.28 -3.57
CA GLY A 251 0.90 6.05 -4.70
C GLY A 251 -0.44 6.73 -4.40
N LEU A 252 -0.49 8.05 -4.63
CA LEU A 252 -1.66 8.88 -4.31
C LEU A 252 -2.97 8.39 -4.95
N ARG A 253 -2.91 7.83 -6.17
CA ARG A 253 -4.08 7.29 -6.89
C ARG A 253 -4.77 6.12 -6.21
N ASN A 254 -4.06 5.41 -5.32
CA ASN A 254 -4.60 4.28 -4.56
C ASN A 254 -5.18 4.73 -3.21
N LEU A 255 -5.11 6.03 -2.89
CA LEU A 255 -5.50 6.60 -1.61
C LEU A 255 -6.60 7.66 -1.79
N THR A 256 -7.37 7.85 -0.73
CA THR A 256 -8.33 8.96 -0.59
C THR A 256 -7.67 10.26 -0.11
N ASN A 257 -6.35 10.24 0.13
CA ASN A 257 -5.55 11.43 0.37
C ASN A 257 -5.69 12.41 -0.80
N VAL A 258 -5.94 13.69 -0.50
CA VAL A 258 -6.09 14.73 -1.55
C VAL A 258 -4.74 15.18 -2.09
N ARG A 259 -3.69 15.16 -1.25
CA ARG A 259 -2.35 15.64 -1.59
C ARG A 259 -1.27 14.71 -1.08
N ARG A 260 -0.09 14.80 -1.69
CA ARG A 260 1.15 14.22 -1.15
C ARG A 260 1.56 14.93 0.13
N GLY A 261 2.32 14.24 0.96
CA GLY A 261 2.88 14.81 2.19
C GLY A 261 4.15 15.62 1.95
N ASP A 262 4.51 16.41 2.96
CA ASP A 262 5.73 17.22 2.95
C ASP A 262 6.89 16.49 3.64
N TYR A 263 8.10 16.67 3.08
CA TYR A 263 9.34 16.13 3.63
C TYR A 263 10.09 17.19 4.43
N TYR A 264 10.65 16.79 5.57
CA TYR A 264 11.43 17.65 6.46
C TYR A 264 12.82 17.05 6.74
N GLY A 265 13.70 17.85 7.33
CA GLY A 265 15.05 17.42 7.70
C GLY A 265 15.85 16.94 6.48
N ALA A 266 16.71 15.94 6.70
CA ALA A 266 17.56 15.38 5.65
C ALA A 266 16.74 14.79 4.49
N ALA A 267 15.57 14.20 4.79
CA ALA A 267 14.72 13.56 3.79
C ALA A 267 14.17 14.54 2.74
N LYS A 268 14.07 15.84 3.06
CA LYS A 268 13.66 16.88 2.10
C LYS A 268 14.60 17.01 0.91
N ALA A 269 15.88 16.69 1.07
CA ALA A 269 16.88 16.71 0.00
C ALA A 269 17.03 15.36 -0.72
N TRP A 270 16.35 14.31 -0.24
CA TRP A 270 16.54 12.97 -0.82
C TRP A 270 15.95 12.84 -2.21
N PRO A 271 16.55 12.00 -3.07
CA PRO A 271 15.92 11.53 -4.30
C PRO A 271 14.60 10.81 -4.02
N ALA A 272 13.68 10.84 -4.99
CA ALA A 272 12.36 10.23 -4.86
C ALA A 272 12.44 8.72 -4.57
N GLU A 273 13.37 8.00 -5.20
CA GLU A 273 13.61 6.56 -4.95
C GLU A 273 13.88 6.29 -3.46
N ARG A 274 14.80 7.02 -2.85
CA ARG A 274 15.16 6.82 -1.44
C ARG A 274 14.00 7.14 -0.49
N ARG A 275 13.18 8.13 -0.82
CA ARG A 275 11.95 8.45 -0.06
C ARG A 275 10.93 7.31 -0.15
N ARG A 276 10.74 6.74 -1.34
CA ARG A 276 9.85 5.58 -1.54
C ARG A 276 10.37 4.35 -0.80
N ARG A 277 11.68 4.09 -0.81
CA ARG A 277 12.31 3.02 0.00
C ARG A 277 12.07 3.20 1.50
N LEU A 278 12.13 4.43 2.01
CA LEU A 278 11.72 4.72 3.40
C LEU A 278 10.24 4.39 3.62
N GLY A 279 9.38 4.77 2.68
CA GLY A 279 7.95 4.42 2.69
C GLY A 279 7.71 2.92 2.77
N VAL A 280 8.36 2.12 1.91
CA VAL A 280 8.27 0.66 1.90
C VAL A 280 8.72 0.06 3.24
N ALA A 281 9.83 0.55 3.80
CA ALA A 281 10.32 0.08 5.09
C ALA A 281 9.34 0.36 6.25
N LEU A 282 8.71 1.54 6.23
CA LEU A 282 7.67 1.92 7.20
C LEU A 282 6.40 1.07 7.02
N LEU A 283 5.93 0.87 5.79
CA LEU A 283 4.77 0.03 5.49
C LEU A 283 4.98 -1.42 5.90
N HIS A 284 6.17 -1.97 5.64
CA HIS A 284 6.52 -3.32 6.08
C HIS A 284 6.49 -3.43 7.62
N ARG A 285 6.97 -2.42 8.36
CA ARG A 285 6.84 -2.41 9.82
C ARG A 285 5.39 -2.27 10.27
N ALA A 286 4.60 -1.40 9.64
CA ALA A 286 3.18 -1.23 9.95
C ALA A 286 2.38 -2.52 9.71
N TRP A 287 2.67 -3.23 8.61
CA TRP A 287 2.09 -4.54 8.31
C TRP A 287 2.40 -5.58 9.39
N ARG A 288 3.66 -5.62 9.88
CA ARG A 288 4.02 -6.52 10.98
C ARG A 288 3.30 -6.18 12.29
N ILE A 289 3.15 -4.89 12.59
CA ILE A 289 2.38 -4.42 13.76
C ILE A 289 0.91 -4.84 13.61
N TYR A 290 0.31 -4.60 12.44
CA TYR A 290 -1.06 -5.01 12.15
C TYR A 290 -1.28 -6.52 12.34
N GLY A 291 -0.34 -7.34 11.87
CA GLY A 291 -0.41 -8.79 12.05
C GLY A 291 -0.29 -9.24 13.51
N ALA A 292 0.40 -8.47 14.36
CA ALA A 292 0.58 -8.76 15.78
C ALA A 292 -0.57 -8.25 16.66
N GLU A 293 -1.08 -7.05 16.38
CA GLU A 293 -2.18 -6.42 17.13
C GLU A 293 -3.56 -6.95 16.71
N GLY A 294 -3.69 -7.42 15.47
CA GLY A 294 -4.97 -7.83 14.90
C GLY A 294 -5.79 -6.65 14.36
N GLU A 295 -6.95 -6.97 13.78
CA GLU A 295 -7.82 -5.99 13.15
C GLU A 295 -8.87 -5.48 14.14
N THR A 296 -8.78 -4.21 14.54
CA THR A 296 -9.86 -3.52 15.26
C THR A 296 -10.67 -2.67 14.28
N GLN A 297 -11.96 -2.98 14.14
CA GLN A 297 -12.88 -2.23 13.27
C GLN A 297 -13.69 -1.23 14.08
N LEU A 298 -13.83 0.00 13.57
CA LEU A 298 -14.69 1.03 14.14
C LEU A 298 -15.93 1.23 13.25
N ARG A 299 -17.09 0.92 13.81
CA ARG A 299 -18.41 1.15 13.22
C ARG A 299 -19.00 2.46 13.74
N PRO A 300 -20.08 2.98 13.12
CA PRO A 300 -20.74 4.19 13.61
C PRO A 300 -21.14 4.12 15.08
N GLU A 301 -21.55 2.93 15.54
CA GLU A 301 -22.01 2.71 16.92
C GLU A 301 -20.87 2.85 17.94
N ASP A 302 -19.63 2.60 17.52
CA ASP A 302 -18.45 2.60 18.39
C ASP A 302 -17.89 4.02 18.63
N LEU A 303 -18.39 5.04 17.92
CA LEU A 303 -17.79 6.38 17.91
C LEU A 303 -18.16 7.26 19.11
N GLY A 304 -19.14 6.81 19.91
CA GLY A 304 -19.74 7.57 21.02
C GLY A 304 -20.45 8.83 20.55
N ARG A 305 -21.52 9.24 21.24
CA ARG A 305 -22.10 10.58 21.06
C ARG A 305 -21.17 11.66 21.61
#